data_AF-A0A3N8QIG8-F1
#
_entry.id   AF-A0A3N8QIG8-F1
#
_cell.length_a   1.000
_cell.length_b   1.000
_cell.length_c   1.000
_cell.angle_alpha   90.00
_cell.angle_beta   90.00
_cell.angle_gamma   90.00
#
_symmetry.space_group_name_H-M   'P 1'
#
loop_
_entity.id
_entity.type
_entity.pdbx_description
1 polymer ?
#
loop_
_entity_poly.entity_id
_entity_poly.type
_entity_poly.pdbx_seq_one_letter_code
_entity_poly.pdbx_strand_id
1 'polypeptide(L)'
;MSIAWDGITGADVLDDAQVASRHALADAARKGDWATMLDCIAKEYKLVNATRLGGTSLHTPLHQAAYGGAPQAVVVELLQLGAWRMLRDAHGARPVDIAAQRGHRHLIDLLTPQPRRFVSDETLRDIQRHFHEMILGRIAHLRVDALRLPELEPLLELDAQAERVWFGVPGMYGGFGYALRADGAAAVLVSESWSRVVGGSGQRHEITAHGCTLVEEGFV
;
A
#
# COMPACT_ATOMS: atom_id res chain seq x y z
N MET A 1 15.02 4.36 3.32
CA MET A 1 14.41 3.74 2.12
C MET A 1 12.99 4.25 2.09
N SER A 2 12.59 4.95 1.03
CA SER A 2 11.23 5.44 0.93
C SER A 2 10.27 4.27 0.72
N ILE A 3 9.23 4.21 1.55
CA ILE A 3 8.20 3.18 1.43
C ILE A 3 7.32 3.57 0.24
N ALA A 4 7.08 2.65 -0.69
CA ALA A 4 6.22 2.89 -1.84
C ALA A 4 4.94 2.05 -1.74
N TRP A 5 3.80 2.69 -1.99
CA TRP A 5 2.53 2.03 -2.24
C TRP A 5 2.32 1.92 -3.74
N ASP A 6 2.43 0.71 -4.26
CA ASP A 6 2.07 0.41 -5.63
C ASP A 6 0.59 0.06 -5.73
N GLY A 7 -0.23 1.06 -6.06
CA GLY A 7 -1.68 0.91 -6.19
C GLY A 7 -2.15 0.43 -7.56
N ILE A 8 -1.27 0.04 -8.49
CA ILE A 8 -1.67 -0.26 -9.87
C ILE A 8 -2.32 -1.65 -9.93
N THR A 9 -3.60 -1.70 -10.33
CA THR A 9 -4.36 -2.96 -10.47
C THR A 9 -4.69 -3.31 -11.92
N GLY A 10 -4.54 -2.37 -12.86
CA GLY A 10 -4.76 -2.57 -14.30
C GLY A 10 -3.46 -2.55 -15.10
N ALA A 11 -3.50 -3.18 -16.28
CA ALA A 11 -2.36 -3.24 -17.20
C ALA A 11 -2.30 -2.05 -18.18
N ASP A 12 -3.35 -1.25 -18.25
CA ASP A 12 -3.56 -0.14 -19.20
C ASP A 12 -2.53 0.98 -19.09
N VAL A 13 -1.87 1.10 -17.94
CA VAL A 13 -0.88 2.14 -17.62
C VAL A 13 0.56 1.64 -17.59
N LEU A 14 0.78 0.39 -17.97
CA LEU A 14 2.07 -0.29 -17.89
C LEU A 14 2.54 -0.75 -19.27
N ASP A 15 3.85 -0.84 -19.45
CA ASP A 15 4.42 -1.51 -20.63
C ASP A 15 4.39 -3.05 -20.49
N ASP A 16 4.59 -3.76 -21.60
CA ASP A 16 4.54 -5.23 -21.65
C ASP A 16 5.54 -5.89 -20.67
N ALA A 17 6.71 -5.28 -20.45
CA ALA A 17 7.73 -5.83 -19.57
C ALA A 17 7.33 -5.67 -18.09
N GLN A 18 6.73 -4.55 -17.73
CA GLN A 18 6.17 -4.28 -16.40
C GLN A 18 4.99 -5.21 -16.10
N VAL A 19 4.08 -5.40 -17.07
CA VAL A 19 2.96 -6.33 -16.97
C VAL A 19 3.47 -7.76 -16.77
N ALA A 20 4.41 -8.20 -17.60
CA ALA A 20 5.01 -9.54 -17.48
C ALA A 20 5.70 -9.75 -16.11
N SER A 21 6.45 -8.76 -15.63
CA SER A 21 7.16 -8.85 -14.35
C SER A 21 6.20 -8.98 -13.17
N ARG A 22 5.09 -8.22 -13.16
CA ARG A 22 4.05 -8.31 -12.12
C ARG A 22 3.30 -9.64 -12.17
N HIS A 23 3.00 -10.15 -13.37
CA HIS A 23 2.40 -11.48 -13.50
C HIS A 23 3.36 -12.57 -13.03
N ALA A 24 4.65 -12.49 -13.35
CA ALA A 24 5.65 -13.44 -12.90
C ALA A 24 5.73 -13.48 -11.36
N LEU A 25 5.78 -12.30 -10.71
CA LEU A 25 5.72 -12.19 -9.24
C LEU A 25 4.48 -12.88 -8.67
N ALA A 26 3.29 -12.52 -9.19
CA ALA A 26 2.02 -13.05 -8.69
C ALA A 26 1.86 -14.57 -8.94
N ASP A 27 2.35 -15.06 -10.08
CA ASP A 27 2.31 -16.47 -10.43
C ASP A 27 3.26 -17.30 -9.56
N ALA A 28 4.47 -16.80 -9.31
CA ALA A 28 5.44 -17.42 -8.41
C ALA A 28 4.88 -17.52 -6.99
N ALA A 29 4.34 -16.42 -6.45
CA ALA A 29 3.71 -16.39 -5.13
C ALA A 29 2.53 -17.38 -5.03
N ARG A 30 1.65 -17.43 -6.04
CA ARG A 30 0.50 -18.35 -6.07
C ARG A 30 0.91 -19.82 -6.12
N LYS A 31 2.00 -20.15 -6.84
CA LYS A 31 2.51 -21.53 -6.98
C LYS A 31 3.36 -21.98 -5.77
N GLY A 32 3.69 -21.07 -4.86
CA GLY A 32 4.63 -21.33 -3.78
C GLY A 32 6.09 -21.38 -4.21
N ASP A 33 6.41 -20.82 -5.38
CA ASP A 33 7.79 -20.62 -5.83
C ASP A 33 8.37 -19.36 -5.17
N TRP A 34 8.73 -19.51 -3.90
CA TRP A 34 9.14 -18.39 -3.06
C TRP A 34 10.47 -17.78 -3.50
N ALA A 35 11.38 -18.56 -4.07
CA ALA A 35 12.67 -18.06 -4.56
C ALA A 35 12.46 -17.09 -5.73
N THR A 36 11.70 -17.50 -6.75
CA THR A 36 11.36 -16.61 -7.88
C THR A 36 10.58 -15.38 -7.42
N MET A 37 9.65 -15.55 -6.48
CA MET A 37 8.88 -14.44 -5.92
C MET A 37 9.81 -13.40 -5.25
N LEU A 38 10.75 -13.84 -4.42
CA LEU A 38 11.70 -12.96 -3.73
C LEU A 38 12.68 -12.30 -4.72
N ASP A 39 13.15 -13.04 -5.74
CA ASP A 39 13.98 -12.48 -6.81
C ASP A 39 13.25 -11.38 -7.59
N CYS A 40 11.95 -11.54 -7.85
CA CYS A 40 11.12 -10.50 -8.46
C CYS A 40 11.05 -9.24 -7.57
N ILE A 41 10.83 -9.40 -6.26
CA ILE A 41 10.78 -8.26 -5.32
C ILE A 41 12.14 -7.59 -5.20
N ALA A 42 13.24 -8.36 -5.16
CA ALA A 42 14.59 -7.82 -5.09
C ALA A 42 14.94 -6.93 -6.30
N LYS A 43 14.42 -7.28 -7.50
CA LYS A 43 14.56 -6.46 -8.72
C LYS A 43 13.71 -5.19 -8.68
N GLU A 44 12.55 -5.23 -8.03
CA GLU A 44 11.61 -4.11 -7.98
C GLU A 44 10.91 -4.01 -6.62
N TYR A 45 11.65 -3.49 -5.61
CA TYR A 45 11.24 -3.51 -4.19
C TYR A 45 9.84 -2.93 -3.91
N LYS A 46 9.40 -1.94 -4.69
CA LYS A 46 8.06 -1.34 -4.56
C LYS A 46 6.91 -2.34 -4.80
N LEU A 47 7.19 -3.50 -5.39
CA LEU A 47 6.19 -4.55 -5.62
C LEU A 47 5.96 -5.48 -4.43
N VAL A 48 6.66 -5.31 -3.30
CA VAL A 48 6.51 -6.17 -2.12
C VAL A 48 5.07 -6.24 -1.58
N ASN A 49 4.29 -5.18 -1.79
CA ASN A 49 2.86 -5.10 -1.44
C ASN A 49 1.93 -5.05 -2.66
N ALA A 50 2.43 -5.31 -3.87
CA ALA A 50 1.62 -5.27 -5.08
C ALA A 50 0.65 -6.45 -5.14
N THR A 51 -0.51 -6.23 -5.75
CA THR A 51 -1.49 -7.27 -6.04
C THR A 51 -1.41 -7.70 -7.50
N ARG A 52 -1.97 -8.87 -7.82
CA ARG A 52 -2.06 -9.33 -9.21
C ARG A 52 -2.87 -8.33 -10.06
N LEU A 53 -2.32 -7.92 -11.20
CA LEU A 53 -3.05 -7.14 -12.21
C LEU A 53 -4.31 -7.89 -12.68
N GLY A 54 -5.46 -7.21 -12.66
CA GLY A 54 -6.76 -7.80 -12.99
C GLY A 54 -7.25 -8.87 -12.02
N GLY A 55 -6.55 -9.10 -10.89
CA GLY A 55 -6.96 -10.04 -9.86
C GLY A 55 -8.01 -9.45 -8.93
N THR A 56 -8.96 -10.28 -8.49
CA THR A 56 -10.05 -9.83 -7.61
C THR A 56 -9.79 -10.05 -6.12
N SER A 57 -8.81 -10.87 -5.74
CA SER A 57 -8.56 -11.20 -4.32
C SER A 57 -7.79 -10.14 -3.57
N LEU A 58 -7.09 -9.23 -4.27
CA LEU A 58 -6.14 -8.27 -3.67
C LEU A 58 -5.04 -8.91 -2.80
N HIS A 59 -4.70 -10.17 -3.06
CA HIS A 59 -3.60 -10.83 -2.37
C HIS A 59 -2.25 -10.25 -2.79
N THR A 60 -1.49 -9.82 -1.79
CA THR A 60 -0.06 -9.46 -1.90
C THR A 60 0.81 -10.70 -1.71
N PRO A 61 2.14 -10.61 -1.96
CA PRO A 61 3.09 -11.67 -1.61
C PRO A 61 2.91 -12.22 -0.18
N LEU A 62 2.68 -11.35 0.81
CA LEU A 62 2.49 -11.79 2.20
C LEU A 62 1.16 -12.55 2.41
N HIS A 63 0.08 -12.16 1.72
CA HIS A 63 -1.17 -12.92 1.73
C HIS A 63 -1.00 -14.31 1.08
N GLN A 64 -0.25 -14.40 -0.03
CA GLN A 64 0.03 -15.68 -0.68
C GLN A 64 0.91 -16.59 0.19
N ALA A 65 1.93 -16.03 0.86
CA ALA A 65 2.75 -16.77 1.81
C ALA A 65 1.92 -17.30 2.99
N ALA A 66 1.00 -16.48 3.51
CA ALA A 66 0.06 -16.89 4.54
C ALA A 66 -0.92 -17.97 4.05
N TYR A 67 -1.44 -17.85 2.83
CA TYR A 67 -2.36 -18.82 2.24
C TYR A 67 -1.70 -20.19 2.00
N GLY A 68 -0.51 -20.17 1.40
CA GLY A 68 0.25 -21.36 1.02
C GLY A 68 1.01 -22.02 2.17
N GLY A 69 1.06 -21.39 3.35
CA GLY A 69 1.81 -21.91 4.50
C GLY A 69 3.32 -21.89 4.26
N ALA A 70 3.82 -20.77 3.72
CA ALA A 70 5.23 -20.61 3.36
C ALA A 70 6.18 -20.92 4.55
N PRO A 71 7.45 -21.26 4.28
CA PRO A 71 8.47 -21.33 5.31
C PRO A 71 8.61 -20.00 6.07
N GLN A 72 8.88 -20.07 7.38
CA GLN A 72 9.07 -18.87 8.20
C GLN A 72 10.13 -17.92 7.65
N ALA A 73 11.22 -18.45 7.07
CA ALA A 73 12.29 -17.65 6.47
C ALA A 73 11.78 -16.74 5.34
N VAL A 74 10.86 -17.23 4.49
CA VAL A 74 10.25 -16.45 3.41
C VAL A 74 9.40 -15.32 3.99
N VAL A 75 8.62 -15.61 5.04
CA VAL A 75 7.79 -14.59 5.71
C VAL A 75 8.67 -13.53 6.38
N VAL A 76 9.74 -13.94 7.06
CA VAL A 76 10.71 -13.02 7.68
C VAL A 76 11.34 -12.12 6.62
N GLU A 77 11.76 -12.67 5.48
CA GLU A 77 12.37 -11.90 4.40
C GLU A 77 11.39 -10.91 3.76
N LEU A 78 10.14 -11.31 3.49
CA LEU A 78 9.09 -10.40 3.02
C LEU A 78 8.88 -9.22 3.98
N LEU A 79 8.86 -9.49 5.29
CA LEU A 79 8.70 -8.46 6.32
C LEU A 79 9.91 -7.52 6.37
N GLN A 80 11.14 -8.04 6.19
CA GLN A 80 12.35 -7.23 6.07
C GLN A 80 12.35 -6.37 4.82
N LEU A 81 11.76 -6.85 3.71
CA LEU A 81 11.56 -6.11 2.48
C LEU A 81 10.40 -5.09 2.54
N GLY A 82 9.69 -4.99 3.67
CA GLY A 82 8.63 -4.01 3.88
C GLY A 82 7.22 -4.49 3.54
N ALA A 83 6.98 -5.81 3.51
CA ALA A 83 5.63 -6.34 3.40
C ALA A 83 4.76 -5.95 4.60
N TRP A 84 3.50 -5.58 4.35
CA TRP A 84 2.60 -5.05 5.37
C TRP A 84 1.74 -6.15 6.03
N ARG A 85 1.82 -6.29 7.36
CA ARG A 85 0.99 -7.26 8.11
C ARG A 85 -0.46 -6.82 8.24
N MET A 86 -0.70 -5.51 8.23
CA MET A 86 -2.04 -4.95 8.44
C MET A 86 -2.82 -4.72 7.15
N LEU A 87 -2.22 -4.91 5.98
CA LEU A 87 -2.94 -4.73 4.71
C LEU A 87 -4.00 -5.83 4.58
N ARG A 88 -5.19 -5.45 4.12
CA ARG A 88 -6.32 -6.38 3.95
C ARG A 88 -6.42 -6.87 2.52
N ASP A 89 -7.04 -8.03 2.33
CA ASP A 89 -7.43 -8.51 1.03
C ASP A 89 -8.85 -8.03 0.65
N ALA A 90 -9.39 -8.49 -0.49
CA ALA A 90 -10.73 -8.11 -0.96
C ALA A 90 -11.86 -8.58 -0.04
N HIS A 91 -11.60 -9.52 0.86
CA HIS A 91 -12.55 -10.01 1.86
C HIS A 91 -12.34 -9.33 3.23
N GLY A 92 -11.43 -8.36 3.32
CA GLY A 92 -11.09 -7.68 4.55
C GLY A 92 -10.16 -8.48 5.46
N ALA A 93 -9.61 -9.61 5.01
CA ALA A 93 -8.73 -10.47 5.80
C ALA A 93 -7.28 -9.98 5.70
N ARG A 94 -6.57 -9.95 6.83
CA ARG A 94 -5.12 -9.73 6.87
C ARG A 94 -4.39 -11.06 6.63
N PRO A 95 -3.08 -11.05 6.32
CA PRO A 95 -2.30 -12.28 6.19
C PRO A 95 -2.40 -13.21 7.40
N VAL A 96 -2.41 -12.68 8.63
CA VAL A 96 -2.55 -13.52 9.84
C VAL A 96 -3.90 -14.24 9.90
N ASP A 97 -4.98 -13.60 9.44
CA ASP A 97 -6.33 -14.18 9.43
C ASP A 97 -6.38 -15.35 8.44
N ILE A 98 -5.77 -15.19 7.26
CA ILE A 98 -5.66 -16.24 6.26
C ILE A 98 -4.85 -17.43 6.81
N ALA A 99 -3.70 -17.18 7.43
CA ALA A 99 -2.87 -18.23 8.03
C ALA A 99 -3.64 -19.00 9.11
N ALA A 100 -4.38 -18.29 9.98
CA ALA A 100 -5.20 -18.89 11.02
C ALA A 100 -6.31 -19.76 10.42
N GLN A 101 -7.04 -19.25 9.43
CA GLN A 101 -8.11 -19.98 8.75
C GLN A 101 -7.59 -21.25 8.05
N ARG A 102 -6.38 -21.20 7.49
CA ARG A 102 -5.73 -22.33 6.81
C ARG A 102 -5.08 -23.33 7.78
N GLY A 103 -4.96 -22.99 9.07
CA GLY A 103 -4.30 -23.82 10.08
C GLY A 103 -2.77 -23.71 10.11
N HIS A 104 -2.19 -22.71 9.45
CA HIS A 104 -0.74 -22.47 9.37
C HIS A 104 -0.21 -21.78 10.63
N ARG A 105 -0.31 -22.49 11.77
CA ARG A 105 -0.03 -21.97 13.11
C ARG A 105 1.40 -21.45 13.26
N HIS A 106 2.36 -22.02 12.54
CA HIS A 106 3.77 -21.61 12.58
C HIS A 106 4.02 -20.20 12.05
N LEU A 107 3.04 -19.58 11.37
CA LEU A 107 3.16 -18.23 10.84
C LEU A 107 2.47 -17.16 11.70
N ILE A 108 1.66 -17.55 12.68
CA ILE A 108 0.78 -16.61 13.41
C ILE A 108 1.60 -15.52 14.10
N ASP A 109 2.64 -15.90 14.84
CA ASP A 109 3.46 -14.93 15.58
C ASP A 109 4.19 -13.95 14.64
N LEU A 110 4.63 -14.43 13.46
CA LEU A 110 5.32 -13.60 12.47
C LEU A 110 4.38 -12.62 11.77
N LEU A 111 3.15 -13.05 11.50
CA LEU A 111 2.14 -12.28 10.77
C LEU A 111 1.28 -11.39 11.67
N THR A 112 1.30 -11.61 12.97
CA THR A 112 0.54 -10.80 13.93
C THR A 112 0.96 -9.32 13.82
N PRO A 113 0.01 -8.40 13.56
CA PRO A 113 0.27 -6.97 13.53
C PRO A 113 0.97 -6.44 14.79
N GLN A 114 1.91 -5.53 14.61
CA GLN A 114 2.67 -4.89 15.69
C GLN A 114 2.48 -3.36 15.62
N PRO A 115 1.27 -2.86 15.95
CA PRO A 115 1.00 -1.43 15.90
C PRO A 115 1.89 -0.68 16.88
N ARG A 116 2.55 0.37 16.39
CA ARG A 116 3.32 1.35 17.16
C ARG A 116 2.49 2.59 17.48
N ARG A 117 1.37 2.75 16.77
CA ARG A 117 0.47 3.90 16.83
C ARG A 117 -0.95 3.41 16.99
N PHE A 118 -1.75 4.21 17.68
CA PHE A 118 -3.12 3.84 18.03
C PHE A 118 -4.07 4.93 17.58
N VAL A 119 -4.88 4.61 16.59
CA VAL A 119 -5.98 5.43 16.09
C VAL A 119 -7.22 4.53 16.10
N SER A 120 -8.37 5.06 16.50
CA SER A 120 -9.60 4.27 16.49
C SER A 120 -9.98 3.87 15.06
N ASP A 121 -10.63 2.71 14.89
CA ASP A 121 -11.07 2.23 13.57
C ASP A 121 -12.02 3.22 12.88
N GLU A 122 -12.85 3.94 13.64
CA GLU A 122 -13.73 4.99 13.11
C GLU A 122 -12.92 6.18 12.58
N THR A 123 -12.04 6.74 13.42
CA THR A 123 -11.17 7.86 13.05
C THR A 123 -10.31 7.53 11.83
N LEU A 124 -9.71 6.34 11.77
CA LEU A 124 -8.86 5.93 10.66
C LEU A 124 -9.66 5.78 9.36
N ARG A 125 -10.87 5.20 9.43
CA ARG A 125 -11.77 5.08 8.27
C ARG A 125 -12.20 6.44 7.75
N ASP A 126 -12.52 7.39 8.63
CA ASP A 126 -12.90 8.74 8.21
C ASP A 126 -11.73 9.47 7.55
N ILE A 127 -10.52 9.41 8.13
CA ILE A 127 -9.31 9.98 7.51
C ILE A 127 -9.07 9.34 6.14
N GLN A 128 -9.19 8.01 6.03
CA GLN A 128 -8.98 7.31 4.76
C GLN A 128 -9.99 7.75 3.69
N ARG A 129 -11.28 7.88 4.05
CA ARG A 129 -12.31 8.39 3.13
C ARG A 129 -11.96 9.78 2.62
N HIS A 130 -11.68 10.73 3.50
CA HIS A 130 -11.33 12.11 3.12
C HIS A 130 -10.06 12.16 2.28
N PHE A 131 -9.08 11.29 2.58
CA PHE A 131 -7.86 11.19 1.80
C PHE A 131 -8.12 10.66 0.38
N HIS A 132 -8.96 9.64 0.25
CA HIS A 132 -9.36 9.08 -1.04
C HIS A 132 -10.15 10.09 -1.89
N GLU A 133 -11.10 10.80 -1.28
CA GLU A 133 -11.84 11.88 -1.95
C GLU A 133 -10.89 12.98 -2.46
N MET A 134 -9.90 13.39 -1.66
CA MET A 134 -8.88 14.35 -2.09
C MET A 134 -8.03 13.82 -3.24
N ILE A 135 -7.56 12.58 -3.18
CA ILE A 135 -6.79 11.97 -4.28
C ILE A 135 -7.63 11.97 -5.56
N LEU A 136 -8.88 11.47 -5.49
CA LEU A 136 -9.77 11.37 -6.64
C LEU A 136 -10.06 12.74 -7.25
N GLY A 137 -10.28 13.77 -6.44
CA GLY A 137 -10.41 15.16 -6.91
C GLY A 137 -9.16 15.64 -7.65
N ARG A 138 -7.97 15.37 -7.09
CA ARG A 138 -6.69 15.75 -7.72
C ARG A 138 -6.42 15.01 -9.04
N ILE A 139 -6.88 13.77 -9.19
CA ILE A 139 -6.60 12.94 -10.38
C ILE A 139 -7.79 12.84 -11.33
N ALA A 140 -8.91 13.53 -11.08
CA ALA A 140 -10.14 13.42 -11.87
C ALA A 140 -9.98 13.72 -13.36
N HIS A 141 -8.96 14.50 -13.73
CA HIS A 141 -8.63 14.83 -15.12
C HIS A 141 -7.74 13.79 -15.79
N LEU A 142 -7.18 12.84 -15.03
CA LEU A 142 -6.38 11.74 -15.52
C LEU A 142 -7.30 10.55 -15.82
N ARG A 143 -7.05 9.85 -16.93
CA ARG A 143 -7.74 8.61 -17.27
C ARG A 143 -7.01 7.44 -16.61
N VAL A 144 -7.29 7.21 -15.34
CA VAL A 144 -6.73 6.08 -14.59
C VAL A 144 -7.86 5.29 -13.95
N ASP A 145 -8.22 4.16 -14.58
CA ASP A 145 -9.43 3.42 -14.22
C ASP A 145 -9.17 2.28 -13.21
N ALA A 146 -7.91 1.90 -13.00
CA ALA A 146 -7.55 0.72 -12.20
C ALA A 146 -6.45 1.03 -11.16
N LEU A 147 -6.83 1.79 -10.12
CA LEU A 147 -5.99 2.05 -8.95
C LEU A 147 -6.66 1.57 -7.66
N ARG A 148 -5.90 0.83 -6.85
CA ARG A 148 -6.14 0.65 -5.42
C ARG A 148 -5.53 1.83 -4.67
N LEU A 149 -6.41 2.69 -4.13
CA LEU A 149 -5.99 3.85 -3.35
C LEU A 149 -5.28 3.42 -2.05
N PRO A 150 -4.38 4.27 -1.50
CA PRO A 150 -3.65 3.98 -0.27
C PRO A 150 -4.50 3.51 0.91
N GLU A 151 -4.07 2.46 1.60
CA GLU A 151 -4.69 2.04 2.86
C GLU A 151 -3.88 2.55 4.05
N LEU A 152 -4.58 3.05 5.08
CA LEU A 152 -3.94 3.74 6.20
C LEU A 152 -3.62 2.83 7.39
N GLU A 153 -4.26 1.67 7.48
CA GLU A 153 -4.04 0.70 8.56
C GLU A 153 -2.57 0.22 8.65
N PRO A 154 -1.86 -0.05 7.54
CA PRO A 154 -0.42 -0.33 7.55
C PRO A 154 0.46 0.78 8.18
N LEU A 155 0.01 2.04 8.16
CA LEU A 155 0.76 3.14 8.77
C LEU A 155 0.84 3.02 10.30
N LEU A 156 -0.03 2.23 10.93
CA LEU A 156 -0.03 2.03 12.38
C LEU A 156 1.19 1.23 12.86
N GLU A 157 1.82 0.42 12.01
CA GLU A 157 3.08 -0.29 12.33
C GLU A 157 4.34 0.58 12.10
N LEU A 158 4.18 1.74 11.46
CA LEU A 158 5.29 2.64 11.16
C LEU A 158 5.61 3.55 12.35
N ASP A 159 6.89 3.86 12.52
CA ASP A 159 7.35 4.81 13.54
C ASP A 159 6.82 6.24 13.28
N ALA A 160 6.69 7.06 14.33
CA ALA A 160 6.27 8.46 14.18
C ALA A 160 7.23 9.29 13.31
N GLN A 161 8.52 8.92 13.30
CA GLN A 161 9.56 9.52 12.48
C GLN A 161 9.73 8.85 11.11
N ALA A 162 8.86 7.88 10.77
CA ALA A 162 8.94 7.23 9.46
C ALA A 162 8.82 8.25 8.32
N GLU A 163 9.62 8.01 7.28
CA GLU A 163 9.50 8.70 6.00
C GLU A 163 8.08 8.55 5.44
N ARG A 164 7.70 9.46 4.55
CA ARG A 164 6.41 9.38 3.86
C ARG A 164 6.32 8.12 3.02
N VAL A 165 5.14 7.52 2.99
CA VAL A 165 4.80 6.53 1.98
C VAL A 165 4.51 7.27 0.68
N TRP A 166 5.10 6.81 -0.41
CA TRP A 166 4.92 7.36 -1.74
C TRP A 166 3.90 6.56 -2.54
N PHE A 167 2.87 7.22 -3.05
CA PHE A 167 1.91 6.67 -4.00
C PHE A 167 2.04 7.42 -5.33
N GLY A 168 2.70 6.78 -6.30
CA GLY A 168 2.81 7.31 -7.65
C GLY A 168 1.52 7.11 -8.43
N VAL A 169 1.10 8.13 -9.18
CA VAL A 169 -0.11 8.04 -10.03
C VAL A 169 0.31 8.09 -11.51
N PRO A 170 -0.02 7.06 -12.30
CA PRO A 170 0.20 7.07 -13.75
C PRO A 170 -0.44 8.29 -14.41
N GLY A 171 0.26 8.88 -15.39
CA GLY A 171 -0.18 10.11 -16.06
C GLY A 171 0.02 11.40 -15.23
N MET A 172 0.19 11.33 -13.91
CA MET A 172 0.46 12.51 -13.06
C MET A 172 1.91 12.98 -13.15
N TYR A 173 2.82 12.10 -13.59
CA TYR A 173 4.29 12.25 -13.53
C TYR A 173 4.76 12.72 -12.15
N GLY A 174 4.07 12.26 -11.12
CA GLY A 174 4.17 12.66 -9.72
C GLY A 174 3.27 11.76 -8.89
N GLY A 175 2.74 12.28 -7.79
CA GLY A 175 1.96 11.45 -6.88
C GLY A 175 1.75 12.09 -5.53
N PHE A 176 1.58 11.24 -4.52
CA PHE A 176 1.21 11.60 -3.15
C PHE A 176 2.21 11.00 -2.17
N GLY A 177 2.93 11.86 -1.45
CA GLY A 177 3.71 11.49 -0.28
C GLY A 177 2.91 11.73 0.99
N TYR A 178 2.53 10.67 1.68
CA TYR A 178 1.64 10.74 2.85
C TYR A 178 2.23 10.07 4.08
N ALA A 179 1.88 10.57 5.25
CA ALA A 179 2.25 9.98 6.53
C ALA A 179 1.29 10.42 7.63
N LEU A 180 1.03 9.51 8.58
CA LEU A 180 0.32 9.84 9.80
C LEU A 180 1.28 10.69 10.67
N ARG A 181 0.90 11.91 11.07
CA ARG A 181 1.76 12.82 11.86
C ARG A 181 1.32 12.95 13.31
N ALA A 182 0.04 12.75 13.59
CA ALA A 182 -0.50 12.60 14.93
C ALA A 182 -1.38 11.35 14.98
N ASP A 183 -1.57 10.77 16.16
CA ASP A 183 -2.44 9.62 16.42
C ASP A 183 -3.42 9.89 17.59
N GLY A 184 -4.15 8.87 18.04
CA GLY A 184 -5.21 9.00 19.02
C GLY A 184 -6.40 9.80 18.50
N ALA A 185 -7.02 10.59 19.37
CA ALA A 185 -8.16 11.45 19.02
C ALA A 185 -7.77 12.65 18.14
N ALA A 186 -6.48 13.02 18.12
CA ALA A 186 -5.94 14.10 17.31
C ALA A 186 -5.27 13.57 16.04
N ALA A 187 -5.66 12.38 15.56
CA ALA A 187 -5.01 11.76 14.42
C ALA A 187 -5.08 12.64 13.16
N VAL A 188 -3.92 12.87 12.56
CA VAL A 188 -3.77 13.73 11.37
C VAL A 188 -2.87 13.02 10.36
N LEU A 189 -3.39 12.80 9.17
CA LEU A 189 -2.61 12.40 8.00
C LEU A 189 -2.15 13.66 7.26
N VAL A 190 -0.86 13.77 6.95
CA VAL A 190 -0.34 14.83 6.10
C VAL A 190 0.02 14.24 4.75
N SER A 191 -0.49 14.84 3.68
CA SER A 191 -0.18 14.46 2.30
C SER A 191 0.38 15.64 1.54
N GLU A 192 1.57 15.48 0.96
CA GLU A 192 2.10 16.38 -0.07
C GLU A 192 1.97 15.69 -1.41
N SER A 193 1.40 16.40 -2.37
CA SER A 193 1.14 15.87 -3.70
C SER A 193 1.59 16.87 -4.74
N TRP A 194 2.22 16.36 -5.78
CA TRP A 194 2.69 17.19 -6.88
C TRP A 194 2.48 16.50 -8.22
N SER A 195 2.17 17.29 -9.24
CA SER A 195 2.11 16.86 -10.62
C SER A 195 3.01 17.74 -11.47
N ARG A 196 3.65 17.17 -12.50
CA ARG A 196 4.38 17.92 -13.53
C ARG A 196 3.55 18.20 -14.79
N VAL A 197 2.29 17.77 -14.79
CA VAL A 197 1.35 18.03 -15.89
C VAL A 197 0.84 19.46 -15.80
N VAL A 198 0.62 20.11 -16.96
CA VAL A 198 0.01 21.45 -17.12
C VAL A 198 0.56 22.48 -16.12
N GLY A 199 1.80 22.94 -16.35
CA GLY A 199 2.42 24.02 -15.55
C GLY A 199 2.95 23.60 -14.18
N GLY A 200 2.67 22.38 -13.74
CA GLY A 200 3.07 21.86 -12.43
C GLY A 200 2.12 22.31 -11.32
N SER A 201 1.82 21.41 -10.38
CA SER A 201 0.97 21.75 -9.23
C SER A 201 1.32 20.94 -7.99
N GLY A 202 1.88 21.60 -6.98
CA GLY A 202 2.11 21.05 -5.65
C GLY A 202 1.05 21.53 -4.67
N GLN A 203 0.55 20.62 -3.83
CA GLN A 203 -0.30 20.98 -2.69
C GLN A 203 0.00 20.09 -1.49
N ARG A 204 -0.14 20.66 -0.30
CA ARG A 204 -0.08 19.97 0.98
C ARG A 204 -1.43 20.02 1.65
N HIS A 205 -1.89 18.87 2.12
CA HIS A 205 -3.13 18.71 2.85
C HIS A 205 -2.90 18.12 4.23
N GLU A 206 -3.69 18.58 5.19
CA GLU A 206 -3.88 17.94 6.48
C GLU A 206 -5.28 17.30 6.51
N ILE A 207 -5.32 16.01 6.81
CA ILE A 207 -6.54 15.21 6.78
C ILE A 207 -6.79 14.64 8.17
N THR A 208 -7.97 14.95 8.72
CA THR A 208 -8.46 14.48 10.02
C THR A 208 -9.77 13.73 9.82
N ALA A 209 -10.34 13.16 10.89
CA ALA A 209 -11.67 12.55 10.80
C ALA A 209 -12.77 13.54 10.38
N HIS A 210 -12.56 14.84 10.63
CA HIS A 210 -13.54 15.89 10.35
C HIS A 210 -13.43 16.47 8.93
N GLY A 211 -12.36 16.17 8.19
CA GLY A 211 -12.21 16.65 6.82
C GLY A 211 -10.78 16.74 6.33
N CYS A 212 -10.62 17.28 5.13
CA CYS A 212 -9.36 17.54 4.45
C CYS A 212 -9.18 19.04 4.25
N THR A 213 -8.06 19.60 4.71
CA THR A 213 -7.74 21.02 4.61
C THR A 213 -6.48 21.21 3.78
N LEU A 214 -6.59 22.03 2.73
CA LEU A 214 -5.44 22.53 1.97
C LEU A 214 -4.68 23.54 2.83
N VAL A 215 -3.41 23.27 3.11
CA VAL A 215 -2.58 24.12 3.97
C VAL A 215 -1.48 24.86 3.20
N GLU A 216 -1.10 24.37 2.03
CA GLU A 216 -0.08 24.97 1.18
C GLU A 216 -0.28 24.56 -0.28
N GLU A 217 -0.02 25.46 -1.23
CA GLU A 217 -0.07 25.16 -2.66
C GLU A 217 0.95 25.97 -3.47
N GLY A 218 1.25 25.51 -4.69
CA GLY A 218 2.08 26.24 -5.66
C GLY A 218 3.56 25.84 -5.72
N PHE A 219 3.98 24.81 -4.99
CA PHE A 219 5.32 24.23 -5.11
C PHE A 219 5.41 23.21 -6.27
N VAL A 220 6.61 22.89 -6.74
CA VAL A 220 6.86 21.83 -7.76
C VAL A 220 8.11 21.05 -7.38
#